data_AF-A0A8S3E0A3-F1
#
_entry.id   AF-A0A8S3E0A3-F1
#
_cell.length_a   1.000
_cell.length_b   1.000
_cell.length_c   1.000
_cell.angle_alpha   90.00
_cell.angle_beta   90.00
_cell.angle_gamma   90.00
#
_symmetry.space_group_name_H-M   'P 1'
#
loop_
_entity.id
_entity.type
_entity.pdbx_description
1 polymer ?
#
loop_
_entity_poly.entity_id
_entity_poly.type
_entity_poly.pdbx_seq_one_letter_code
_entity_poly.pdbx_strand_id
1 'polypeptide(L)'
;MSSTELVVRHLDRLAKTFHEICTDLGTQILLLSDATERISMQEIESIAYQACDKVYKKEDSGPYDSLWDSMHQTVSTLETIGNSIENGLFDSNANETNDKPKQAIYLIAEQLKTSMNEADFIRSRLELKEEELLDLKKMFKLKHDELSELNIRLSLNERKVESLQKESDEKTNKLKQILEEARIDAEKKI
;
A
#
# COMPACT_ATOMS: atom_id res chain seq x y z
N MET A 1 -1.69 23.79 -17.55
CA MET A 1 -0.81 24.56 -18.44
C MET A 1 0.58 23.99 -18.25
N SER A 2 1.21 23.45 -19.30
CA SER A 2 2.57 22.91 -19.18
C SER A 2 3.59 24.04 -19.00
N SER A 3 4.77 23.75 -18.48
CA SER A 3 5.86 24.75 -18.37
C SER A 3 6.22 25.38 -19.72
N THR A 4 6.10 24.60 -20.81
CA THR A 4 6.28 25.09 -22.19
C THR A 4 5.20 26.07 -22.62
N GLU A 5 3.93 25.78 -22.31
CA GLU A 5 2.79 26.66 -22.61
C GLU A 5 2.88 27.98 -21.83
N LEU A 6 3.38 27.93 -20.59
CA LEU A 6 3.61 29.11 -19.75
C LEU A 6 4.70 30.01 -20.33
N VAL A 7 5.86 29.46 -20.71
CA VAL A 7 6.94 30.23 -21.35
C VAL A 7 6.45 30.87 -22.65
N VAL A 8 5.77 30.10 -23.51
CA VAL A 8 5.27 30.60 -24.79
C VAL A 8 4.27 31.73 -24.58
N ARG A 9 3.38 31.63 -23.59
CA ARG A 9 2.42 32.69 -23.27
C ARG A 9 3.10 34.00 -22.84
N HIS A 10 4.10 33.93 -21.96
CA HIS A 10 4.79 35.13 -21.49
C HIS A 10 5.69 35.73 -22.58
N LEU A 11 6.36 34.90 -23.39
CA LEU A 11 7.11 35.36 -24.57
C LEU A 11 6.22 36.02 -25.63
N ASP A 12 5.04 35.44 -25.91
CA ASP A 12 4.06 36.01 -26.85
C ASP A 12 3.55 37.36 -26.36
N ARG A 13 3.27 37.50 -25.07
CA ARG A 13 2.89 38.79 -24.46
C ARG A 13 4.01 39.82 -24.60
N LEU A 14 5.24 39.49 -24.23
CA LEU A 14 6.40 40.38 -24.40
C LEU A 14 6.54 40.82 -25.87
N ALA A 15 6.56 39.87 -26.80
CA ALA A 15 6.72 40.15 -28.23
C ALA A 15 5.60 41.06 -28.77
N LYS A 16 4.34 40.79 -28.39
CA LYS A 16 3.20 41.62 -28.79
C LYS A 16 3.30 43.02 -28.21
N THR A 17 3.63 43.17 -26.93
CA THR A 17 3.74 44.50 -26.31
C THR A 17 4.84 45.33 -26.98
N PHE A 18 6.02 44.77 -27.23
CA PHE A 18 7.07 45.47 -27.97
C PHE A 18 6.65 45.79 -29.41
N HIS A 19 5.94 44.88 -30.08
CA HIS A 19 5.44 45.12 -31.43
C HIS A 19 4.45 46.28 -31.49
N GLU A 20 3.49 46.34 -30.56
CA GLU A 20 2.50 47.42 -30.46
C GLU A 20 3.19 48.76 -30.18
N ILE A 21 4.12 48.81 -29.21
CA ILE A 21 4.92 50.02 -28.91
C ILE A 21 5.68 50.50 -30.15
N CYS A 22 6.40 49.61 -30.83
CA CYS A 22 7.16 49.96 -32.03
C CYS A 22 6.26 50.41 -33.19
N THR A 23 5.07 49.81 -33.32
CA THR A 23 4.11 50.16 -34.36
C THR A 23 3.56 51.56 -34.12
N ASP A 24 3.08 51.85 -32.91
CA ASP A 24 2.50 53.13 -32.55
C ASP A 24 3.56 54.25 -32.58
N LEU A 25 4.76 54.00 -32.05
CA LEU A 25 5.89 54.93 -32.20
C LEU A 25 6.23 55.17 -33.68
N GLY A 26 6.22 54.12 -34.50
CA GLY A 26 6.42 54.22 -35.95
C GLY A 26 5.37 55.13 -36.61
N THR A 27 4.10 54.99 -36.24
CA THR A 27 3.05 55.89 -36.73
C THR A 27 3.24 57.33 -36.28
N GLN A 28 3.66 57.56 -35.03
CA GLN A 28 3.92 58.91 -34.52
C GLN A 28 5.10 59.57 -35.23
N ILE A 29 6.17 58.81 -35.52
CA ILE A 29 7.32 59.30 -36.29
C ILE A 29 6.88 59.76 -37.69
N LEU A 30 5.97 59.03 -38.35
CA LEU A 30 5.46 59.40 -39.68
C LEU A 30 4.61 60.68 -39.68
N LEU A 31 4.08 61.09 -38.53
CA LEU A 31 3.28 62.31 -38.37
C LEU A 31 4.13 63.55 -38.10
N LEU A 32 5.41 63.37 -37.73
CA LEU A 32 6.34 64.48 -37.53
C LEU A 32 6.56 65.22 -38.85
N SER A 33 6.31 66.53 -38.82
CA SER A 33 6.34 67.36 -40.02
C SER A 33 7.66 68.10 -40.20
N ASP A 34 8.49 68.15 -39.15
CA ASP A 34 9.83 68.74 -39.16
C ASP A 34 10.89 67.75 -38.64
N ALA A 35 12.11 67.81 -39.19
CA ALA A 35 13.24 66.97 -38.80
C ALA A 35 13.79 67.27 -37.39
N THR A 36 13.38 68.40 -36.79
CA THR A 36 13.76 68.75 -35.41
C THR A 36 12.72 68.32 -34.37
N GLU A 37 11.53 67.93 -34.82
CA GLU A 37 10.42 67.48 -33.98
C GLU A 37 10.73 66.11 -33.36
N ARG A 38 10.37 65.92 -32.10
CA ARG A 38 10.61 64.68 -31.34
C ARG A 38 9.35 64.30 -30.59
N ILE A 39 9.11 62.99 -30.50
CA ILE A 39 8.05 62.46 -29.65
C ILE A 39 8.41 62.78 -28.20
N SER A 40 7.46 63.36 -27.47
CA SER A 40 7.66 63.70 -26.07
C SER A 40 7.72 62.45 -25.19
N MET A 41 8.37 62.55 -24.03
CA MET A 41 8.45 61.42 -23.10
C MET A 41 7.07 60.99 -22.59
N GLN A 42 6.14 61.93 -22.43
CA GLN A 42 4.76 61.66 -22.02
C GLN A 42 3.98 60.87 -23.06
N GLU A 43 4.20 61.14 -24.35
CA GLU A 43 3.59 60.38 -25.44
C GLU A 43 4.16 58.96 -25.54
N ILE A 44 5.48 58.79 -25.38
CA ILE A 44 6.12 57.46 -25.33
C ILE A 44 5.55 56.65 -24.16
N GLU A 45 5.40 57.26 -22.99
CA GLU A 45 4.82 56.63 -21.81
C GLU A 45 3.36 56.24 -22.08
N SER A 46 2.55 57.14 -22.64
CA SER A 46 1.15 56.85 -23.00
C SER A 46 1.02 55.69 -23.97
N ILE A 47 1.88 55.61 -24.99
CA ILE A 47 1.92 54.49 -25.95
C ILE A 47 2.27 53.18 -25.25
N ALA A 48 3.25 53.20 -24.33
CA ALA A 48 3.63 52.02 -23.57
C ALA A 48 2.48 51.50 -22.68
N TYR A 49 1.74 52.40 -22.04
CA TYR A 49 0.53 52.05 -21.28
C TYR A 49 -0.57 51.46 -22.17
N GLN A 50 -0.85 52.07 -23.33
CA GLN A 50 -1.86 51.55 -24.27
C GLN A 50 -1.50 50.17 -24.81
N ALA A 51 -0.24 49.95 -25.16
CA ALA A 51 0.25 48.66 -25.63
C ALA A 51 0.16 47.58 -24.54
N CYS A 52 0.40 47.93 -23.27
CA CYS A 52 0.27 46.99 -22.17
C CYS A 52 -1.19 46.64 -21.88
N ASP A 53 -2.07 47.62 -21.78
CA ASP A 53 -3.51 47.38 -21.60
C ASP A 53 -4.09 46.49 -22.71
N LYS A 54 -3.68 46.72 -23.97
CA LYS A 54 -4.11 45.92 -25.12
C LYS A 54 -3.71 44.44 -25.01
N VAL A 55 -2.50 44.16 -24.52
CA VAL A 55 -1.91 42.82 -24.47
C VAL A 55 -2.26 42.07 -23.18
N TYR A 56 -2.14 42.74 -22.03
CA TYR A 56 -2.34 42.16 -20.69
C TYR A 56 -3.77 42.29 -20.18
N LYS A 57 -4.52 43.30 -20.64
CA LYS A 57 -5.93 43.53 -20.32
C LYS A 57 -6.15 43.57 -18.80
N LYS A 58 -6.93 42.61 -18.27
CA LYS A 58 -7.22 42.51 -16.84
C LYS A 58 -6.00 42.23 -15.97
N GLU A 59 -4.91 41.77 -16.57
CA GLU A 59 -3.64 41.49 -15.88
C GLU A 59 -2.63 42.63 -16.06
N ASP A 60 -3.05 43.79 -16.59
CA ASP A 60 -2.18 44.95 -16.75
C ASP A 60 -1.92 45.64 -15.40
N SER A 61 -0.64 45.81 -15.09
CA SER A 61 -0.09 46.55 -13.94
C SER A 61 0.72 47.77 -14.38
N GLY A 62 0.68 48.10 -15.67
CA GLY A 62 1.51 49.11 -16.29
C GLY A 62 2.75 48.50 -16.96
N PRO A 63 3.39 49.26 -17.87
CA PRO A 63 4.43 48.73 -18.74
C PRO A 63 5.66 48.23 -18.01
N TYR A 64 6.04 48.86 -16.91
CA TYR A 64 7.19 48.41 -16.13
C TYR A 64 6.93 47.06 -15.46
N ASP A 65 5.88 46.96 -14.65
CA ASP A 65 5.58 45.77 -13.87
C ASP A 65 5.14 44.59 -14.76
N SER A 66 4.28 44.82 -15.75
CA SER A 66 3.76 43.74 -16.61
C SER A 66 4.84 43.12 -17.53
N LEU A 67 5.75 43.95 -18.06
CA LEU A 67 6.89 43.45 -18.83
C LEU A 67 7.91 42.76 -17.93
N TRP A 68 8.20 43.34 -16.75
CA TRP A 68 9.10 42.74 -15.78
C TRP A 68 8.61 41.37 -15.34
N ASP A 69 7.35 41.25 -14.93
CA ASP A 69 6.75 40.00 -14.47
C ASP A 69 6.77 38.94 -15.58
N SER A 70 6.44 39.32 -16.82
CA SER A 70 6.50 38.36 -17.93
C SER A 70 7.92 37.93 -18.25
N MET A 71 8.90 38.83 -18.21
CA MET A 71 10.31 38.49 -18.41
C MET A 71 10.82 37.58 -17.29
N HIS A 72 10.47 37.89 -16.04
CA HIS A 72 10.82 37.06 -14.88
C HIS A 72 10.22 35.66 -14.98
N GLN A 73 8.94 35.54 -15.34
CA GLN A 73 8.31 34.22 -15.52
C GLN A 73 8.90 33.44 -16.68
N THR A 74 9.27 34.10 -17.78
CA THR A 74 9.99 33.44 -18.88
C THR A 74 11.32 32.86 -18.40
N VAL A 75 12.14 33.65 -17.71
CA VAL A 75 13.45 33.20 -17.21
C VAL A 75 13.29 32.07 -16.21
N SER A 76 12.46 32.26 -15.18
CA SER A 76 12.22 31.25 -14.15
C SER A 76 11.72 29.92 -14.72
N THR A 77 10.82 29.98 -15.71
CA THR A 77 10.28 28.76 -16.32
C THR A 77 11.30 28.12 -17.27
N LEU A 78 12.14 28.89 -17.97
CA LEU A 78 13.24 28.36 -18.77
C LEU A 78 14.32 27.69 -17.91
N GLU A 79 14.65 28.25 -16.74
CA GLU A 79 15.53 27.60 -15.75
C GLU A 79 14.94 26.27 -15.28
N THR A 80 13.64 26.25 -14.98
CA THR A 80 12.94 25.02 -14.60
C THR A 80 12.99 23.99 -15.73
N ILE A 81 12.76 24.39 -16.98
CA ILE A 81 12.87 23.51 -18.15
C ILE A 81 14.30 23.00 -18.31
N GLY A 82 15.31 23.88 -18.20
CA GLY A 82 16.73 23.52 -18.30
C GLY A 82 17.13 22.49 -17.26
N ASN A 83 16.76 22.71 -16.00
CA ASN A 83 16.99 21.76 -14.90
C ASN A 83 16.27 20.43 -15.16
N SER A 84 15.02 20.45 -15.65
CA SER A 84 14.28 19.23 -15.98
C SER A 84 14.93 18.47 -17.13
N ILE A 85 15.48 19.16 -18.13
CA ILE A 85 16.22 18.51 -19.24
C ILE A 85 17.51 17.88 -18.72
N GLU A 86 18.30 18.61 -17.93
CA GLU A 86 19.57 18.13 -17.36
C GLU A 86 19.38 16.87 -16.51
N ASN A 87 18.29 16.83 -15.73
CA ASN A 87 17.97 15.69 -14.87
C ASN A 87 17.20 14.56 -15.61
N GLY A 88 16.95 14.68 -16.92
CA GLY A 88 16.20 13.68 -17.70
C GLY A 88 14.70 13.63 -17.39
N LEU A 89 14.16 14.64 -16.69
CA LEU A 89 12.78 14.75 -16.25
C LEU A 89 11.88 15.54 -17.22
N PHE A 90 12.42 16.05 -18.33
CA PHE A 90 11.67 16.86 -19.28
C PHE A 90 10.51 16.09 -19.96
N ASP A 91 10.66 14.78 -20.16
CA ASP A 91 9.63 13.91 -20.77
C ASP A 91 8.62 13.35 -19.73
N SER A 92 8.90 13.49 -18.43
CA SER A 92 7.96 13.04 -17.37
C SER A 92 6.68 13.87 -17.34
N ASN A 93 6.77 15.18 -17.65
CA ASN A 93 5.67 16.12 -17.47
C ASN A 93 4.76 16.25 -18.70
N ALA A 94 5.16 15.73 -19.87
CA ALA A 94 4.28 15.69 -21.05
C ALA A 94 3.07 14.75 -20.87
N ASN A 95 3.15 13.84 -19.90
CA ASN A 95 2.10 12.87 -19.57
C ASN A 95 1.30 13.20 -18.29
N GLU A 96 1.51 14.37 -17.67
CA GLU A 96 0.89 14.75 -16.38
C GLU A 96 -0.51 15.36 -16.52
N THR A 97 -1.02 15.63 -17.73
CA THR A 97 -2.45 15.94 -17.91
C THR A 97 -3.36 14.72 -17.72
N ASN A 98 -2.79 13.53 -17.46
CA ASN A 98 -3.49 12.28 -17.13
C ASN A 98 -3.16 11.74 -15.72
N ASP A 99 -2.92 12.58 -14.72
CA ASP A 99 -2.34 12.12 -13.44
C ASP A 99 -3.33 11.52 -12.42
N LYS A 100 -4.64 11.64 -12.64
CA LYS A 100 -5.64 10.94 -11.81
C LYS A 100 -5.55 9.40 -11.88
N PRO A 101 -5.40 8.77 -13.05
CA PRO A 101 -5.26 7.31 -13.12
C PRO A 101 -3.93 6.79 -12.56
N LYS A 102 -2.81 7.53 -12.63
CA LYS A 102 -1.50 7.04 -12.16
C LYS A 102 -1.40 6.92 -10.64
N GLN A 103 -1.92 7.91 -9.91
CA GLN A 103 -1.95 7.84 -8.44
C GLN A 103 -2.87 6.72 -7.93
N ALA A 104 -4.01 6.51 -8.60
CA ALA A 104 -4.90 5.38 -8.30
C ALA A 104 -4.22 4.03 -8.58
N ILE A 105 -3.51 3.90 -9.70
CA ILE A 105 -2.76 2.68 -10.03
C ILE A 105 -1.65 2.41 -9.01
N TYR A 106 -0.92 3.45 -8.56
CA TYR A 106 0.11 3.28 -7.53
C TYR A 106 -0.48 2.83 -6.19
N LEU A 107 -1.58 3.44 -5.77
CA LEU A 107 -2.29 3.04 -4.55
C LEU A 107 -2.82 1.61 -4.63
N ILE A 108 -3.40 1.23 -5.76
CA ILE A 108 -3.86 -0.14 -6.02
C ILE A 108 -2.69 -1.11 -6.02
N ALA A 109 -1.56 -0.75 -6.62
CA ALA A 109 -0.35 -1.59 -6.65
C ALA A 109 0.24 -1.78 -5.25
N GLU A 110 0.27 -0.73 -4.42
CA GLU A 110 0.73 -0.79 -3.03
C GLU A 110 -0.23 -1.63 -2.16
N GLN A 111 -1.54 -1.44 -2.31
CA GLN A 111 -2.56 -2.27 -1.65
C GLN A 111 -2.46 -3.73 -2.08
N LEU A 112 -2.27 -4.00 -3.36
CA LEU A 112 -2.10 -5.36 -3.88
C LEU A 112 -0.84 -6.01 -3.31
N LYS A 113 0.29 -5.30 -3.28
CA LYS A 113 1.54 -5.80 -2.70
C LYS A 113 1.38 -6.13 -1.22
N THR A 114 0.70 -5.26 -0.47
CA THR A 114 0.40 -5.47 0.95
C THR A 114 -0.50 -6.70 1.13
N SER A 115 -1.57 -6.81 0.33
CA SER A 115 -2.48 -7.95 0.34
C SER A 115 -1.79 -9.26 -0.04
N MET A 116 -0.86 -9.25 -1.00
CA MET A 116 -0.06 -10.44 -1.36
C MET A 116 0.83 -10.89 -0.20
N ASN A 117 1.51 -9.95 0.46
CA ASN A 117 2.35 -10.26 1.62
C ASN A 117 1.53 -10.83 2.78
N GLU A 118 0.35 -10.27 3.04
CA GLU A 118 -0.59 -10.79 4.03
C GLU A 118 -1.09 -12.20 3.67
N ALA A 119 -1.41 -12.44 2.40
CA ALA A 119 -1.83 -13.75 1.91
C ALA A 119 -0.72 -14.80 2.07
N ASP A 120 0.52 -14.47 1.72
CA ASP A 120 1.67 -15.36 1.91
C ASP A 120 1.93 -15.66 3.40
N PHE A 121 1.78 -14.65 4.26
CA PHE A 121 1.89 -14.83 5.71
C PHE A 121 0.80 -15.77 6.25
N ILE A 122 -0.46 -15.57 5.84
CA ILE A 122 -1.58 -16.44 6.23
C ILE A 122 -1.35 -17.86 5.70
N ARG A 123 -0.88 -18.01 4.45
CA ARG A 123 -0.56 -19.31 3.85
C ARG A 123 0.50 -20.04 4.65
N SER A 124 1.60 -19.39 5.00
CA SER A 124 2.66 -20.00 5.83
C SER A 124 2.14 -20.44 7.21
N ARG A 125 1.27 -19.63 7.85
CA ARG A 125 0.64 -20.03 9.11
C ARG A 125 -0.31 -21.21 8.96
N LEU A 126 -1.01 -21.31 7.82
CA LEU A 126 -1.90 -22.43 7.52
C LEU A 126 -1.10 -23.72 7.32
N GLU A 127 -0.03 -23.67 6.52
CA GLU A 127 0.88 -24.80 6.28
C GLU A 127 1.45 -25.35 7.61
N LEU A 128 1.90 -24.47 8.52
CA LEU A 128 2.33 -24.87 9.87
C LEU A 128 1.22 -25.55 10.68
N LYS A 129 -0.01 -25.03 10.62
CA LYS A 129 -1.15 -25.63 11.33
C LYS A 129 -1.56 -26.98 10.76
N GLU A 130 -1.43 -27.17 9.45
CA GLU A 130 -1.67 -28.47 8.81
C GLU A 130 -0.63 -29.50 9.24
N GLU A 131 0.63 -29.12 9.35
CA GLU A 131 1.71 -29.97 9.86
C GLU A 131 1.46 -30.37 11.33
N GLU A 132 1.16 -29.39 12.20
CA GLU A 132 0.80 -29.65 13.61
C GLU A 132 -0.40 -30.59 13.73
N LEU A 133 -1.42 -30.42 12.89
CA LEU A 133 -2.61 -31.26 12.88
C LEU A 133 -2.28 -32.69 12.45
N LEU A 134 -1.41 -32.85 11.46
CA LEU A 134 -0.97 -34.15 10.97
C LEU A 134 -0.18 -34.91 12.04
N ASP A 135 0.67 -34.22 12.79
CA ASP A 135 1.40 -34.81 13.91
C ASP A 135 0.51 -35.12 15.10
N LEU A 136 -0.46 -34.25 15.42
CA LEU A 136 -1.44 -34.51 16.47
C LEU A 136 -2.29 -35.74 16.13
N LYS A 137 -2.67 -35.93 14.86
CA LYS A 137 -3.37 -37.14 14.39
C LYS A 137 -2.52 -38.40 14.57
N LYS A 138 -1.21 -38.36 14.29
CA LYS A 138 -0.31 -39.49 14.53
C LYS A 138 -0.23 -39.83 16.02
N MET A 139 -0.03 -38.82 16.86
CA MET A 139 0.00 -38.97 18.33
C MET A 139 -1.31 -39.54 18.87
N PHE A 140 -2.45 -39.05 18.39
CA PHE A 140 -3.76 -39.55 18.78
C PHE A 140 -3.93 -41.03 18.43
N LYS A 141 -3.55 -41.43 17.20
CA LYS A 141 -3.63 -42.83 16.79
C LYS A 141 -2.75 -43.73 17.66
N LEU A 142 -1.52 -43.32 17.94
CA LEU A 142 -0.62 -44.06 18.82
C LEU A 142 -1.20 -44.22 20.23
N LYS A 143 -1.76 -43.15 20.80
CA LYS A 143 -2.42 -43.20 22.12
C LYS A 143 -3.69 -44.04 22.11
N HIS A 144 -4.44 -44.05 21.02
CA HIS A 144 -5.61 -44.90 20.85
C HIS A 144 -5.22 -46.39 20.82
N ASP A 145 -4.16 -46.74 20.08
CA ASP A 145 -3.66 -48.10 20.00
C ASP A 145 -3.11 -48.57 21.36
N GLU A 146 -2.36 -47.72 22.09
CA GLU A 146 -1.90 -47.99 23.47
C GLU A 146 -3.07 -48.22 24.44
N LEU A 147 -4.11 -47.38 24.38
CA LEU A 147 -5.31 -47.55 25.22
C LEU A 147 -6.05 -48.85 24.91
N SER A 148 -6.15 -49.22 23.63
CA SER A 148 -6.77 -50.47 23.19
C SER A 148 -6.02 -51.67 23.76
N GLU A 149 -4.68 -51.68 23.70
CA GLU A 149 -3.86 -52.75 24.28
C GLU A 149 -4.03 -52.84 25.80
N LEU A 150 -4.01 -51.70 26.50
CA LEU A 150 -4.22 -51.65 27.94
C LEU A 150 -5.61 -52.17 28.33
N ASN A 151 -6.64 -51.87 27.54
CA ASN A 151 -8.00 -52.34 27.80
C ASN A 151 -8.13 -53.85 27.62
N ILE A 152 -7.47 -54.43 26.59
CA ILE A 152 -7.39 -55.89 26.43
C ILE A 152 -6.67 -56.51 27.63
N ARG A 153 -5.54 -55.93 28.06
CA ARG A 153 -4.77 -56.40 29.21
C ARG A 153 -5.57 -56.33 30.52
N LEU A 154 -6.34 -55.27 30.71
CA LEU A 154 -7.25 -55.11 31.84
C LEU A 154 -8.29 -56.24 31.84
N SER A 155 -8.98 -56.47 30.72
CA SER A 155 -10.00 -57.52 30.60
C SER A 155 -9.44 -58.92 30.89
N LEU A 156 -8.22 -59.22 30.44
CA LEU A 156 -7.55 -60.49 30.74
C LEU A 156 -7.24 -60.64 32.24
N ASN A 157 -6.79 -59.58 32.89
CA ASN A 157 -6.52 -59.58 34.32
C ASN A 157 -7.80 -59.71 35.15
N GLU A 158 -8.88 -59.02 34.77
CA GLU A 158 -10.20 -59.16 35.41
C GLU A 158 -10.68 -60.62 35.37
N ARG A 159 -10.64 -61.26 34.19
CA ARG A 159 -10.98 -62.69 34.06
C ARG A 159 -10.09 -63.59 34.90
N LYS A 160 -8.79 -63.27 35.00
CA LYS A 160 -7.86 -64.03 35.83
C LYS A 160 -8.20 -63.91 37.32
N VAL A 161 -8.57 -62.71 37.78
CA VAL A 161 -9.03 -62.47 39.15
C VAL A 161 -10.32 -63.25 39.43
N GLU A 162 -11.31 -63.20 38.52
CA GLU A 162 -12.54 -63.99 38.65
C GLU A 162 -12.26 -65.49 38.74
N SER A 163 -11.35 -66.02 37.92
CA SER A 163 -10.96 -67.43 37.97
C SER A 163 -10.28 -67.81 39.29
N LEU A 164 -9.36 -66.98 39.77
CA LEU A 164 -8.66 -67.21 41.04
C LEU A 164 -9.61 -67.11 42.23
N GLN A 165 -10.57 -66.17 42.17
CA GLN A 165 -11.61 -66.04 43.19
C GLN A 165 -12.45 -67.31 43.26
N LYS A 166 -12.91 -67.82 42.11
CA LYS A 166 -13.67 -69.08 42.06
C LYS A 166 -12.87 -70.28 42.58
N GLU A 167 -11.61 -70.41 42.22
CA GLU A 167 -10.73 -71.49 42.72
C GLU A 167 -10.53 -71.38 44.25
N SER A 168 -10.37 -70.16 44.76
CA SER A 168 -10.26 -69.88 46.20
C SER A 168 -11.54 -70.25 46.95
N ASP A 169 -12.71 -69.91 46.40
CA ASP A 169 -14.00 -70.25 46.98
C ASP A 169 -14.22 -71.78 46.99
N GLU A 170 -13.86 -72.48 45.91
CA GLU A 170 -13.89 -73.95 45.84
C GLU A 170 -12.98 -74.60 46.89
N LYS A 171 -11.74 -74.12 47.05
CA LYS A 171 -10.81 -74.60 48.09
C LYS A 171 -11.35 -74.35 49.49
N THR A 172 -11.92 -73.16 49.73
CA THR A 172 -12.52 -72.78 51.01
C THR A 172 -13.70 -73.69 51.34
N ASN A 173 -14.57 -73.98 50.37
CA ASN A 173 -15.70 -74.88 50.57
C ASN A 173 -15.26 -76.31 50.87
N LYS A 174 -14.25 -76.83 50.17
CA LYS A 174 -13.66 -78.16 50.47
C LYS A 174 -13.08 -78.22 51.87
N LEU A 175 -12.33 -77.20 52.30
CA LEU A 175 -11.77 -77.13 53.66
C LEU A 175 -12.86 -77.07 54.72
N LYS A 176 -13.92 -76.28 54.49
CA LYS A 176 -15.09 -76.24 55.39
C LYS A 176 -15.76 -77.61 55.50
N GLN A 177 -15.92 -78.33 54.39
CA GLN A 177 -16.50 -79.67 54.39
C GLN A 177 -15.64 -80.66 55.19
N ILE A 178 -14.33 -80.70 54.94
CA ILE A 178 -13.40 -81.57 55.69
C ILE A 178 -13.42 -81.23 57.19
N LEU A 179 -13.49 -79.95 57.53
CA LEU A 179 -13.55 -79.50 58.93
C LEU A 179 -14.85 -79.95 59.62
N GLU A 180 -15.99 -79.87 58.92
CA GLU A 180 -17.27 -80.34 59.44
C GLU A 180 -17.29 -81.86 59.61
N GLU A 181 -16.78 -82.61 58.62
CA GLU A 181 -16.63 -84.07 58.70
C GLU A 181 -15.75 -84.48 59.90
N ALA A 182 -14.58 -83.84 60.06
CA ALA A 182 -13.68 -84.09 61.18
C ALA A 182 -14.31 -83.75 62.54
N ARG A 183 -15.12 -82.69 62.59
CA ARG A 183 -15.85 -82.30 63.80
C ARG A 183 -16.91 -83.34 64.17
N ILE A 184 -17.73 -83.79 63.21
CA ILE A 184 -18.73 -84.84 63.41
C ILE A 184 -18.07 -86.14 63.88
N ASP A 185 -16.94 -86.52 63.28
CA ASP A 185 -16.21 -87.73 63.68
C ASP A 185 -15.59 -87.64 65.07
N ALA A 186 -15.18 -86.44 65.51
CA ALA A 186 -14.75 -86.19 66.89
C ALA A 186 -15.92 -86.29 67.88
N GLU A 187 -17.10 -85.76 67.53
CA GLU A 187 -18.31 -85.86 68.35
C GLU A 187 -18.80 -87.32 68.50
N LYS A 188 -18.58 -88.19 67.50
CA LYS A 188 -18.94 -89.63 67.55
C LYS A 188 -17.98 -90.52 68.37
N LYS A 189 -16.78 -90.03 68.69
CA LYS A 189 -15.73 -90.79 69.41
C LYS A 189 -15.69 -90.50 70.91
N ILE A 190 -16.61 -89.66 71.41
CA ILE A 190 -16.86 -89.37 72.83
C ILE A 190 -18.12 -90.12 73.25
#